data_AF-J3L8V1-F1
#
_entry.id   AF-J3L8V1-F1
#
_cell.length_a   1.000
_cell.length_b   1.000
_cell.length_c   1.000
_cell.angle_alpha   90.00
_cell.angle_beta   90.00
_cell.angle_gamma   90.00
#
_symmetry.space_group_name_H-M   'P 1'
#
loop_
_entity.id
_entity.type
_entity.pdbx_description
1 polymer ?
#
loop_
_entity_poly.entity_id
_entity_poly.type
_entity_poly.pdbx_seq_one_letter_code
_entity_poly.pdbx_strand_id
1 'polypeptide(L)'
;MSKVPRHVGFTGGTRVGVYLDTEEADHARTKAFSIDLLRRGARSWAAELRAAVDDMLVAVENDLNKAPDPAAASASYLLPLQKCIFRFLCKALVGADPAADGLVDRFGPYILDVWLALQLVPTQKVGVIPQPLEELLLHSFPLPSFVVKPGYDLLYRFVEKHGAAAVSIAEEEHGISKKEAINNILFVLGFNAFGGFSVFLPFLVMEVGKAGRGDLRQRLREEVRRVLGDGCDVGFAAVREMALVRSTGYEVLRMQPPVPLQFGRARQDFVLRSHGGAAYEIGQGLQYVYWSNGPETSEPSPGNKQCAAKEVVVATACMLVAELFRRYDDFECDGTSFTMLDKRELTPS
;
A
#
# COMPACT_ATOMS: atom_id res chain seq x y z
N MET A 1 34.45 -6.26 0.15
CA MET A 1 33.20 -5.64 0.64
C MET A 1 33.06 -4.24 0.05
N SER A 2 32.40 -4.09 -1.09
CA SER A 2 32.12 -2.76 -1.65
C SER A 2 31.00 -2.12 -0.81
N LYS A 3 31.30 -1.01 -0.14
CA LYS A 3 30.32 -0.22 0.60
C LYS A 3 29.52 0.57 -0.44
N VAL A 4 28.38 0.02 -0.87
CA VAL A 4 27.34 0.80 -1.54
C VAL A 4 27.05 2.03 -0.65
N PRO A 5 27.05 3.27 -1.18
CA PRO A 5 26.78 4.46 -0.40
C PRO A 5 25.45 4.32 0.36
N ARG A 6 25.52 4.36 1.69
CA ARG A 6 24.35 4.19 2.57
C ARG A 6 23.62 5.53 2.71
N HIS A 7 22.82 5.92 1.72
CA HIS A 7 21.95 7.08 1.87
C HIS A 7 20.76 6.75 2.78
N VAL A 8 20.99 6.82 4.10
CA VAL A 8 19.98 6.59 5.16
C VAL A 8 19.28 7.88 5.61
N GLY A 9 19.47 8.98 4.86
CA GLY A 9 18.93 10.30 5.21
C GLY A 9 17.40 10.36 5.16
N PHE A 10 16.77 9.56 4.29
CA PHE A 10 15.32 9.45 4.20
C PHE A 10 14.69 8.57 5.28
N THR A 11 15.48 7.85 6.08
CA THR A 11 15.00 6.81 6.99
C THR A 11 15.52 6.99 8.42
N GLY A 12 15.67 8.25 8.86
CA GLY A 12 16.08 8.59 10.23
C GLY A 12 17.48 8.08 10.61
N GLY A 13 18.35 7.82 9.63
CA GLY A 13 19.67 7.24 9.83
C GLY A 13 19.69 5.72 9.99
N THR A 14 18.56 5.03 9.80
CA THR A 14 18.45 3.56 9.89
C THR A 14 18.40 2.96 8.48
N ARG A 15 19.20 1.92 8.22
CA ARG A 15 19.03 1.09 7.02
C ARG A 15 17.94 0.06 7.30
N VAL A 16 16.70 0.44 7.02
CA VAL A 16 15.49 -0.35 7.31
C VAL A 16 15.49 -1.72 6.63
N GLY A 17 14.71 -2.64 7.20
CA GLY A 17 14.72 -4.07 6.86
C GLY A 17 14.54 -4.40 5.37
N VAL A 18 13.80 -3.58 4.63
CA VAL A 18 13.59 -3.80 3.20
C VAL A 18 14.88 -3.74 2.38
N TYR A 19 15.89 -2.99 2.83
CA TYR A 19 17.18 -2.84 2.16
C TYR A 19 18.24 -3.85 2.61
N LEU A 20 17.91 -4.68 3.61
CA LEU A 20 18.81 -5.70 4.13
C LEU A 20 18.75 -6.95 3.26
N ASP A 21 19.90 -7.55 2.98
CA ASP A 21 19.99 -8.85 2.30
C ASP A 21 19.64 -9.99 3.28
N THR A 22 19.10 -11.11 2.79
CA THR A 22 18.71 -12.25 3.65
C THR A 22 19.88 -12.91 4.37
N GLU A 23 21.14 -12.67 3.95
CA GLU A 23 22.36 -13.11 4.65
C GLU A 23 22.75 -12.19 5.80
N GLU A 24 22.15 -11.00 5.90
CA GLU A 24 22.34 -10.10 7.04
C GLU A 24 21.41 -10.52 8.18
N ALA A 25 21.96 -10.81 9.36
CA ALA A 25 21.18 -11.24 10.54
C ALA A 25 20.02 -10.27 10.88
N ASP A 26 20.24 -8.97 10.63
CA ASP A 26 19.27 -7.91 10.85
C ASP A 26 18.05 -8.02 9.91
N HIS A 27 18.20 -8.62 8.73
CA HIS A 27 17.07 -8.85 7.83
C HIS A 27 16.03 -9.75 8.48
N ALA A 28 16.45 -10.93 8.93
CA ALA A 28 15.54 -11.92 9.51
C ALA A 28 14.80 -11.32 10.73
N ARG A 29 15.53 -10.59 11.58
CA ARG A 29 14.99 -9.89 12.75
C ARG A 29 13.97 -8.81 12.39
N THR A 30 14.30 -7.88 11.49
CA THR A 30 13.39 -6.79 11.09
C THR A 30 12.19 -7.30 10.28
N LYS A 31 12.37 -8.38 9.52
CA LYS A 31 11.30 -9.06 8.78
C LYS A 31 10.32 -9.77 9.73
N ALA A 32 10.83 -10.50 10.73
CA ALA A 32 10.01 -11.12 11.77
C ALA A 32 9.20 -10.06 12.52
N PHE A 33 9.83 -8.95 12.92
CA PHE A 33 9.13 -7.81 13.53
C PHE A 33 7.99 -7.27 12.65
N SER A 34 8.22 -7.10 11.35
CA SER A 34 7.19 -6.61 10.43
C SER A 34 6.01 -7.59 10.33
N ILE A 35 6.28 -8.90 10.29
CA ILE A 35 5.25 -9.95 10.27
C ILE A 35 4.43 -9.95 11.57
N ASP A 36 5.08 -9.82 12.72
CA ASP A 36 4.40 -9.80 14.02
C ASP A 36 3.60 -8.51 14.25
N LEU A 37 4.11 -7.38 13.77
CA LEU A 37 3.38 -6.11 13.71
C LEU A 37 2.08 -6.27 12.90
N LEU A 38 2.16 -6.85 11.69
CA LEU A 38 1.00 -7.11 10.84
C LEU A 38 0.02 -8.09 11.48
N ARG A 39 0.52 -9.17 12.10
CA ARG A 39 -0.32 -10.16 12.79
C ARG A 39 -1.10 -9.55 13.95
N ARG A 40 -0.48 -8.65 14.72
CA ARG A 40 -1.14 -7.94 15.82
C ARG A 40 -2.13 -6.91 15.30
N GLY A 41 -1.76 -6.16 14.27
CA GLY A 41 -2.64 -5.22 13.58
C GLY A 41 -3.87 -5.88 12.94
N ALA A 42 -3.76 -7.14 12.50
CA ALA A 42 -4.88 -7.91 11.93
C ALA A 42 -6.11 -7.99 12.86
N ARG A 43 -5.94 -7.82 14.18
CA ARG A 43 -7.05 -7.85 15.15
C ARG A 43 -8.04 -6.70 14.95
N SER A 44 -7.57 -5.52 14.56
CA SER A 44 -8.40 -4.32 14.33
C SER A 44 -8.52 -3.96 12.86
N TRP A 45 -7.68 -4.54 11.99
CA TRP A 45 -7.56 -4.20 10.56
C TRP A 45 -8.90 -4.02 9.83
N ALA A 46 -9.79 -5.00 9.90
CA ALA A 46 -11.08 -4.94 9.22
C ALA A 46 -11.98 -3.83 9.79
N ALA A 47 -12.05 -3.69 11.11
CA ALA A 47 -12.86 -2.66 11.75
C ALA A 47 -12.34 -1.25 11.40
N GLU A 48 -11.02 -1.06 11.43
CA GLU A 48 -10.39 0.23 11.13
C GLU A 48 -10.48 0.59 9.65
N LEU A 49 -10.34 -0.40 8.77
CA LEU A 49 -10.52 -0.20 7.33
C LEU A 49 -11.96 0.21 7.01
N ARG A 50 -12.96 -0.48 7.57
CA ARG A 50 -14.38 -0.14 7.37
C ARG A 50 -14.69 1.27 7.84
N ALA A 51 -14.26 1.64 9.04
CA ALA A 51 -14.47 2.99 9.55
C ALA A 51 -13.84 4.06 8.63
N ALA A 52 -12.62 3.81 8.14
CA ALA A 52 -11.94 4.73 7.23
C ALA A 52 -12.60 4.79 5.83
N VAL A 53 -13.09 3.67 5.31
CA VAL A 53 -13.84 3.60 4.04
C VAL A 53 -15.19 4.30 4.18
N ASP A 54 -15.85 4.16 5.32
CA ASP A 54 -17.11 4.84 5.61
C ASP A 54 -16.94 6.36 5.56
N ASP A 55 -15.92 6.90 6.21
CA ASP A 55 -15.57 8.33 6.17
C ASP A 55 -15.23 8.80 4.74
N MET A 56 -14.47 7.99 4.00
CA MET A 56 -14.11 8.27 2.60
C MET A 56 -15.37 8.40 1.72
N LEU A 57 -16.28 7.44 1.82
CA LEU A 57 -17.48 7.40 1.00
C LEU A 57 -18.43 8.54 1.34
N VAL A 58 -18.57 8.90 2.62
CA VAL A 58 -19.34 10.09 3.04
C VAL A 58 -18.76 11.36 2.40
N ALA A 59 -17.43 11.51 2.37
CA ALA A 59 -16.80 12.66 1.73
C ALA A 59 -17.06 12.70 0.22
N VAL A 60 -16.94 11.56 -0.47
CA VAL A 60 -17.21 11.43 -1.91
C VAL A 60 -18.67 11.74 -2.24
N GLU A 61 -19.62 11.18 -1.49
CA GLU A 61 -21.05 11.44 -1.68
C GLU A 61 -21.39 12.92 -1.49
N ASN A 62 -20.82 13.56 -0.46
CA ASN A 62 -21.01 14.98 -0.23
C ASN A 62 -20.50 15.83 -1.39
N ASP A 63 -19.42 15.42 -2.07
CA ASP A 63 -18.90 16.14 -3.23
C ASP A 63 -19.74 15.88 -4.49
N LEU A 64 -20.25 14.66 -4.70
CA LEU A 64 -21.23 14.38 -5.76
C LEU A 64 -22.50 15.22 -5.59
N ASN A 65 -23.02 15.31 -4.37
CA ASN A 65 -24.26 16.04 -4.08
C ASN A 65 -24.13 17.57 -4.24
N LYS A 66 -22.90 18.10 -4.26
CA LYS A 66 -22.63 19.52 -4.53
C LYS A 66 -22.52 19.83 -6.03
N ALA A 67 -22.54 18.82 -6.91
CA ALA A 67 -22.42 19.04 -8.34
C ALA A 67 -23.57 19.93 -8.85
N PRO A 68 -23.27 21.01 -9.61
CA PRO A 68 -24.30 21.92 -10.11
C PRO A 68 -25.29 21.25 -11.07
N ASP A 69 -24.81 20.28 -11.83
CA ASP A 69 -25.60 19.45 -12.74
C ASP A 69 -25.50 17.98 -12.29
N PRO A 70 -26.60 17.39 -11.77
CA PRO A 70 -26.63 15.99 -11.36
C PRO A 70 -26.28 15.01 -12.50
N ALA A 71 -26.58 15.36 -13.76
CA ALA A 71 -26.31 14.50 -14.91
C ALA A 71 -24.82 14.47 -15.30
N ALA A 72 -24.04 15.46 -14.84
CA ALA A 72 -22.60 15.55 -15.04
C ALA A 72 -21.80 15.48 -13.72
N ALA A 73 -22.43 15.00 -12.65
CA ALA A 73 -21.82 14.92 -11.34
C ALA A 73 -20.61 13.97 -11.36
N SER A 74 -19.50 14.41 -10.75
CA SER A 74 -18.30 13.61 -10.62
C SER A 74 -17.57 13.96 -9.33
N ALA A 75 -17.06 12.96 -8.63
CA ALA A 75 -16.27 13.17 -7.41
C ALA A 75 -15.02 12.30 -7.43
N SER A 76 -13.86 12.95 -7.32
CA SER A 76 -12.58 12.26 -7.20
C SER A 76 -12.50 11.54 -5.87
N TYR A 77 -12.16 10.25 -5.90
CA TYR A 77 -11.92 9.47 -4.70
C TYR A 77 -10.43 9.39 -4.32
N LEU A 78 -9.53 9.98 -5.11
CA LEU A 78 -8.08 9.81 -4.91
C LEU A 78 -7.60 10.36 -3.55
N LEU A 79 -7.87 11.63 -3.26
CA LEU A 79 -7.50 12.25 -1.98
C LEU A 79 -8.29 11.67 -0.78
N PRO A 80 -9.61 11.46 -0.87
CA PRO A 80 -10.35 10.74 0.18
C PRO A 80 -9.77 9.35 0.47
N LEU A 81 -9.42 8.58 -0.56
CA LEU A 81 -8.86 7.24 -0.42
C LEU A 81 -7.48 7.26 0.22
N GLN A 82 -6.60 8.20 -0.14
CA GLN A 82 -5.30 8.35 0.53
C GLN A 82 -5.46 8.70 2.03
N LYS A 83 -6.39 9.59 2.39
CA LYS A 83 -6.71 9.89 3.79
C LYS A 83 -7.24 8.66 4.53
N CYS A 84 -8.13 7.89 3.89
CA CYS A 84 -8.61 6.61 4.39
C CYS A 84 -7.44 5.65 4.66
N ILE A 85 -6.59 5.41 3.66
CA ILE A 85 -5.41 4.53 3.77
C ILE A 85 -4.51 4.97 4.94
N PHE A 86 -4.15 6.25 5.01
CA PHE A 86 -3.29 6.76 6.07
C PHE A 86 -3.89 6.56 7.45
N ARG A 87 -5.14 6.98 7.66
CA ARG A 87 -5.82 6.87 8.96
C ARG A 87 -5.92 5.42 9.41
N PHE A 88 -6.38 4.53 8.54
CA PHE A 88 -6.52 3.12 8.86
C PHE A 88 -5.16 2.47 9.16
N LEU A 89 -4.11 2.77 8.40
CA LEU A 89 -2.77 2.22 8.65
C LEU A 89 -2.16 2.74 9.94
N CYS A 90 -2.36 4.00 10.31
CA CYS A 90 -1.95 4.51 11.62
C CYS A 90 -2.61 3.71 12.74
N LYS A 91 -3.93 3.49 12.67
CA LYS A 91 -4.65 2.75 13.71
C LYS A 91 -4.27 1.26 13.73
N ALA A 92 -4.08 0.64 12.58
CA ALA A 92 -3.76 -0.79 12.48
C ALA A 92 -2.28 -1.12 12.80
N LEU A 93 -1.33 -0.29 12.37
CA LEU A 93 0.11 -0.56 12.52
C LEU A 93 0.74 0.18 13.71
N VAL A 94 0.35 1.43 13.97
CA VAL A 94 0.88 2.20 15.11
C VAL A 94 0.03 1.95 16.36
N GLY A 95 -1.24 1.61 16.20
CA GLY A 95 -2.19 1.51 17.31
C GLY A 95 -2.73 2.87 17.75
N ALA A 96 -2.62 3.90 16.91
CA ALA A 96 -2.97 5.27 17.24
C ALA A 96 -3.75 5.94 16.12
N ASP A 97 -4.79 6.70 16.48
CA ASP A 97 -5.50 7.56 15.55
C ASP A 97 -4.65 8.82 15.26
N PRO A 98 -4.40 9.19 13.99
CA PRO A 98 -3.65 10.40 13.67
C PRO A 98 -4.30 11.68 14.23
N ALA A 99 -5.60 11.67 14.53
CA ALA A 99 -6.30 12.76 15.21
C ALA A 99 -5.74 13.09 16.61
N ALA A 100 -4.92 12.21 17.20
CA ALA A 100 -4.20 12.49 18.44
C ALA A 100 -3.12 13.59 18.29
N ASP A 101 -2.73 13.93 17.06
CA ASP A 101 -1.84 15.04 16.73
C ASP A 101 -2.38 15.83 15.53
N GLY A 102 -2.80 17.08 15.75
CA GLY A 102 -3.49 17.87 14.71
C GLY A 102 -2.65 18.18 13.47
N LEU A 103 -1.31 18.14 13.54
CA LEU A 103 -0.47 18.31 12.36
C LEU A 103 -0.39 16.99 11.57
N VAL A 104 -0.31 15.85 12.25
CA VAL A 104 -0.31 14.53 11.60
C VAL A 104 -1.66 14.23 10.97
N ASP A 105 -2.77 14.53 11.65
CA ASP A 105 -4.12 14.38 11.12
C ASP A 105 -4.31 15.16 9.81
N ARG A 106 -3.83 16.42 9.80
CA ARG A 106 -4.00 17.31 8.66
C ARG A 106 -3.03 17.02 7.51
N PHE A 107 -1.76 16.76 7.81
CA PHE A 107 -0.68 16.76 6.82
C PHE A 107 -0.02 15.39 6.61
N GLY A 108 -0.37 14.37 7.39
CA GLY A 108 0.25 13.04 7.34
C GLY A 108 0.35 12.44 5.94
N PRO A 109 -0.75 12.32 5.17
CA PRO A 109 -0.69 11.81 3.80
C PRO A 109 0.23 12.63 2.90
N TYR A 110 0.16 13.97 2.98
CA TYR A 110 1.01 14.87 2.20
C TYR A 110 2.50 14.72 2.55
N ILE A 111 2.82 14.56 3.84
CA ILE A 111 4.19 14.30 4.30
C ILE A 111 4.71 13.01 3.68
N LEU A 112 3.89 11.94 3.66
CA LEU A 112 4.26 10.67 3.03
C LEU A 112 4.42 10.80 1.52
N ASP A 113 3.54 11.54 0.83
CA ASP A 113 3.66 11.78 -0.62
C ASP A 113 4.97 12.49 -0.96
N VAL A 114 5.31 13.56 -0.26
CA VAL A 114 6.60 14.27 -0.46
C VAL A 114 7.76 13.34 -0.14
N TRP A 115 7.68 12.57 0.96
CA TRP A 115 8.72 11.62 1.34
C TRP A 115 8.94 10.50 0.31
N LEU A 116 7.87 9.95 -0.26
CA LEU A 116 7.91 8.96 -1.33
C LEU A 116 8.44 9.57 -2.63
N ALA A 117 7.91 10.74 -3.03
CA ALA A 117 8.27 11.40 -4.27
C ALA A 117 9.78 11.66 -4.36
N LEU A 118 10.40 12.23 -3.31
CA LEU A 118 11.85 12.49 -3.33
C LEU A 118 12.71 11.23 -3.40
N GLN A 119 12.17 10.06 -3.05
CA GLN A 119 12.89 8.78 -3.17
C GLN A 119 12.66 8.10 -4.52
N LEU A 120 11.50 8.32 -5.15
CA LEU A 120 11.06 7.57 -6.34
C LEU A 120 11.23 8.35 -7.65
N VAL A 121 11.08 9.68 -7.64
CA VAL A 121 11.20 10.55 -8.83
C VAL A 121 12.47 10.28 -9.65
N PRO A 122 13.66 10.03 -9.07
CA PRO A 122 14.85 9.69 -9.85
C PRO A 122 14.74 8.45 -10.76
N THR A 123 13.70 7.63 -10.57
CA THR A 123 13.44 6.40 -11.33
C THR A 123 12.25 6.52 -12.29
N GLN A 124 11.56 7.66 -12.30
CA GLN A 124 10.29 7.84 -13.00
C GLN A 124 10.40 8.97 -14.01
N LYS A 125 9.85 8.78 -15.21
CA LYS A 125 9.64 9.88 -16.15
C LYS A 125 8.51 10.77 -15.62
N VAL A 126 8.80 12.05 -15.35
CA VAL A 126 7.80 13.01 -14.85
C VAL A 126 7.04 13.64 -16.01
N GLY A 127 7.73 14.02 -17.10
CA GLY A 127 7.11 14.47 -18.35
C GLY A 127 6.47 15.85 -18.33
N VAL A 128 6.59 16.60 -17.22
CA VAL A 128 6.10 17.99 -17.10
C VAL A 128 7.22 19.02 -17.19
N ILE A 129 8.48 18.60 -17.01
CA ILE A 129 9.67 19.44 -17.12
C ILE A 129 10.27 19.24 -18.51
N PRO A 130 10.51 20.31 -19.30
CA PRO A 130 11.12 20.17 -20.61
C PRO A 130 12.53 19.55 -20.55
N GLN A 131 12.86 18.69 -21.51
CA GLN A 131 14.22 18.18 -21.70
C GLN A 131 15.16 19.32 -22.16
N PRO A 132 16.40 19.43 -21.67
CA PRO A 132 17.13 18.49 -20.79
C PRO A 132 16.98 18.78 -19.28
N LEU A 133 16.13 19.73 -18.87
CA LEU A 133 16.02 20.14 -17.46
C LEU A 133 15.50 19.01 -16.57
N GLU A 134 14.63 18.14 -17.08
CA GLU A 134 14.17 16.95 -16.34
C GLU A 134 15.36 16.07 -15.90
N GLU A 135 16.27 15.73 -16.84
CA GLU A 135 17.44 14.92 -16.49
C GLU A 135 18.38 15.63 -15.52
N LEU A 136 18.63 16.92 -15.74
CA LEU A 136 19.56 17.69 -14.90
C LEU A 136 19.05 17.86 -13.46
N LEU A 137 17.74 18.05 -13.28
CA LEU A 137 17.14 18.36 -11.98
C LEU A 137 16.74 17.10 -11.21
N LEU A 138 16.25 16.06 -11.89
CA LEU A 138 15.58 14.93 -11.25
C LEU A 138 16.34 13.60 -11.37
N HIS A 139 17.08 13.37 -12.46
CA HIS A 139 17.67 12.05 -12.75
C HIS A 139 19.20 12.01 -12.64
N SER A 140 19.87 13.16 -12.51
CA SER A 140 21.34 13.23 -12.49
C SER A 140 21.96 13.14 -11.09
N PHE A 141 21.25 13.60 -10.05
CA PHE A 141 21.78 13.68 -8.68
C PHE A 141 20.77 13.17 -7.65
N PRO A 142 21.22 12.54 -6.55
CA PRO A 142 20.35 12.17 -5.44
C PRO A 142 19.64 13.40 -4.87
N LEU A 143 18.33 13.31 -4.70
CA LEU A 143 17.54 14.39 -4.12
C LEU A 143 17.87 14.58 -2.63
N PRO A 144 17.88 15.83 -2.14
CA PRO A 144 18.32 16.14 -0.78
C PRO A 144 17.32 15.67 0.30
N SER A 145 17.73 14.67 1.09
CA SER A 145 16.92 14.14 2.21
C SER A 145 16.59 15.15 3.32
N PHE A 146 17.30 16.29 3.43
CA PHE A 146 16.97 17.30 4.44
C PHE A 146 15.62 17.98 4.18
N VAL A 147 15.11 17.95 2.95
CA VAL A 147 13.80 18.53 2.57
C VAL A 147 12.66 17.79 3.26
N VAL A 148 12.76 16.45 3.38
CA VAL A 148 11.71 15.62 4.00
C VAL A 148 11.83 15.57 5.53
N LYS A 149 12.97 16.00 6.08
CA LYS A 149 13.30 15.81 7.49
C LYS A 149 12.25 16.39 8.45
N PRO A 150 11.72 17.62 8.29
CA PRO A 150 10.74 18.17 9.23
C PRO A 150 9.46 17.33 9.30
N GLY A 151 8.95 16.86 8.15
CA GLY A 151 7.78 15.99 8.08
C GLY A 151 8.06 14.59 8.63
N TYR A 152 9.20 14.01 8.30
CA TYR A 152 9.62 12.72 8.84
C TYR A 152 9.76 12.76 10.37
N ASP A 153 10.37 13.81 10.92
CA ASP A 153 10.53 14.02 12.36
C ASP A 153 9.18 14.24 13.08
N LEU A 154 8.17 14.78 12.37
CA LEU A 154 6.81 14.88 12.89
C LEU A 154 6.16 13.50 13.01
N LEU A 155 6.21 12.68 11.95
CA LEU A 155 5.69 11.31 11.98
C LEU A 155 6.45 10.42 12.98
N TYR A 156 7.77 10.57 13.09
CA TYR A 156 8.59 9.88 14.08
C TYR A 156 8.11 10.17 15.50
N ARG A 157 7.91 11.46 15.84
CA ARG A 157 7.43 11.86 17.18
C ARG A 157 6.02 11.36 17.46
N PHE A 158 5.16 11.28 16.45
CA PHE A 158 3.83 10.69 16.58
C PHE A 158 3.90 9.21 16.96
N VAL A 159 4.69 8.40 16.22
CA VAL A 159 4.88 6.98 16.55
C VAL A 159 5.56 6.83 17.91
N GLU A 160 6.56 7.66 18.21
CA GLU A 160 7.23 7.64 19.51
C GLU A 160 6.29 7.90 20.69
N LYS A 161 5.35 8.84 20.54
CA LYS A 161 4.44 9.27 21.60
C LYS A 161 3.22 8.36 21.74
N HIS A 162 2.69 7.86 20.62
CA HIS A 162 1.39 7.18 20.59
C HIS A 162 1.49 5.69 20.22
N GLY A 163 2.61 5.22 19.68
CA GLY A 163 2.82 3.86 19.20
C GLY A 163 3.57 2.93 20.16
N ALA A 164 3.49 3.18 21.48
CA ALA A 164 4.29 2.44 22.48
C ALA A 164 4.15 0.92 22.37
N ALA A 165 2.92 0.41 22.17
CA ALA A 165 2.67 -1.02 22.01
C ALA A 165 3.25 -1.61 20.71
N ALA A 166 3.28 -0.82 19.63
CA ALA A 166 3.88 -1.25 18.36
C ALA A 166 5.42 -1.31 18.47
N VAL A 167 6.00 -0.31 19.16
CA VAL A 167 7.44 -0.21 19.41
C VAL A 167 7.91 -1.31 20.37
N SER A 168 7.15 -1.62 21.43
CA SER A 168 7.55 -2.61 22.44
C SER A 168 7.70 -4.01 21.86
N ILE A 169 6.92 -4.39 20.83
CA ILE A 169 7.10 -5.67 20.11
C ILE A 169 8.54 -5.77 19.59
N ALA A 170 9.06 -4.70 19.00
CA ALA A 170 10.41 -4.68 18.44
C ALA A 170 11.48 -4.80 19.52
N GLU A 171 11.32 -4.06 20.63
CA GLU A 171 12.30 -4.02 21.73
C GLU A 171 12.32 -5.33 22.53
N GLU A 172 11.15 -5.81 22.93
CA GLU A 172 10.99 -6.93 23.85
C GLU A 172 11.10 -8.29 23.16
N GLU A 173 10.57 -8.43 21.94
CA GLU A 173 10.44 -9.74 21.26
C GLU A 173 11.47 -9.92 20.13
N HIS A 174 12.05 -8.82 19.62
CA HIS A 174 13.01 -8.88 18.52
C HIS A 174 14.37 -8.24 18.85
N GLY A 175 14.54 -7.59 20.01
CA GLY A 175 15.80 -6.94 20.37
C GLY A 175 16.22 -5.85 19.40
N ILE A 176 15.26 -5.11 18.83
CA ILE A 176 15.46 -3.96 17.95
C ILE A 176 15.33 -2.70 18.80
N SER A 177 16.27 -1.76 18.69
CA SER A 177 16.19 -0.52 19.48
C SER A 177 14.95 0.31 19.15
N LYS A 178 14.41 1.06 20.12
CA LYS A 178 13.31 2.02 19.90
C LYS A 178 13.45 2.84 18.60
N LYS A 179 14.62 3.43 18.35
CA LYS A 179 14.88 4.25 17.17
C LYS A 179 14.71 3.45 15.87
N GLU A 180 15.31 2.26 15.81
CA GLU A 180 15.22 1.40 14.63
C GLU A 180 13.81 0.84 14.46
N ALA A 181 13.12 0.54 15.55
CA ALA A 181 11.73 0.10 15.55
C ALA A 181 10.83 1.16 14.91
N ILE A 182 10.89 2.41 15.38
CA ILE A 182 10.10 3.52 14.83
C ILE A 182 10.41 3.72 13.35
N ASN A 183 11.68 3.74 12.95
CA ASN A 183 12.05 3.90 11.54
C ASN A 183 11.55 2.74 10.66
N ASN A 184 11.55 1.50 11.14
CA ASN A 184 10.97 0.37 10.41
C ASN A 184 9.44 0.45 10.37
N ILE A 185 8.76 0.83 11.46
CA ILE A 185 7.29 1.05 11.48
C ILE A 185 6.91 2.11 10.45
N LEU A 186 7.60 3.25 10.44
CA LEU A 186 7.35 4.32 9.48
C LEU A 186 7.58 3.87 8.05
N PHE A 187 8.59 3.03 7.80
CA PHE A 187 8.83 2.53 6.45
C PHE A 187 7.75 1.53 6.00
N VAL A 188 7.32 0.62 6.88
CA VAL A 188 6.21 -0.31 6.62
C VAL A 188 4.92 0.47 6.36
N LEU A 189 4.60 1.45 7.21
CA LEU A 189 3.40 2.28 7.08
C LEU A 189 3.46 3.15 5.82
N GLY A 190 4.52 3.93 5.65
CA GLY A 190 4.60 4.98 4.64
C GLY A 190 4.97 4.48 3.25
N PHE A 191 5.96 3.60 3.15
CA PHE A 191 6.49 3.18 1.85
C PHE A 191 5.81 1.91 1.37
N ASN A 192 5.81 0.87 2.21
CA ASN A 192 5.31 -0.44 1.79
C ASN A 192 3.79 -0.47 1.69
N ALA A 193 3.09 0.02 2.73
CA ALA A 193 1.64 -0.03 2.79
C ALA A 193 0.98 1.19 2.14
N PHE A 194 1.22 2.41 2.64
CA PHE A 194 0.59 3.63 2.11
C PHE A 194 0.95 3.83 0.63
N GLY A 195 2.24 3.78 0.27
CA GLY A 195 2.68 3.88 -1.13
C GLY A 195 2.07 2.78 -2.03
N GLY A 196 2.11 1.52 -1.59
CA GLY A 196 1.54 0.40 -2.34
C GLY A 196 0.02 0.50 -2.54
N PHE A 197 -0.73 0.79 -1.48
CA PHE A 197 -2.19 0.93 -1.54
C PHE A 197 -2.63 2.18 -2.31
N SER A 198 -1.86 3.27 -2.26
CA SER A 198 -2.16 4.50 -3.01
C SER A 198 -1.99 4.33 -4.53
N VAL A 199 -1.33 3.25 -4.98
CA VAL A 199 -1.30 2.85 -6.39
C VAL A 199 -2.36 1.78 -6.67
N PHE A 200 -2.41 0.74 -5.84
CA PHE A 200 -3.24 -0.43 -6.10
C PHE A 200 -4.74 -0.18 -5.95
N LEU A 201 -5.18 0.41 -4.84
CA LEU A 201 -6.61 0.54 -4.53
C LEU A 201 -7.34 1.48 -5.49
N PRO A 202 -6.78 2.64 -5.89
CA PRO A 202 -7.44 3.47 -6.90
C PRO A 202 -7.64 2.76 -8.24
N PHE A 203 -6.64 1.97 -8.67
CA PHE A 203 -6.71 1.22 -9.91
C PHE A 203 -7.72 0.06 -9.83
N LEU A 204 -7.81 -0.61 -8.68
CA LEU A 204 -8.85 -1.62 -8.43
C LEU A 204 -10.27 -1.02 -8.56
N VAL A 205 -10.53 0.10 -7.89
CA VAL A 205 -11.84 0.77 -7.97
C VAL A 205 -12.14 1.20 -9.40
N MET A 206 -11.16 1.78 -10.09
CA MET A 206 -11.28 2.18 -11.49
C MET A 206 -11.61 1.00 -12.40
N GLU A 207 -10.89 -0.12 -12.30
CA GLU A 207 -11.11 -1.29 -13.18
C GLU A 207 -12.47 -1.95 -12.95
N VAL A 208 -12.97 -1.97 -11.71
CA VAL A 208 -14.32 -2.46 -11.40
C VAL A 208 -15.40 -1.49 -11.89
N GLY A 209 -15.20 -0.19 -11.66
CA GLY A 209 -16.15 0.88 -12.00
C GLY A 209 -16.16 1.30 -13.48
N LYS A 210 -15.19 0.84 -14.29
CA LYS A 210 -15.05 1.22 -15.69
C LYS A 210 -16.33 0.93 -16.50
N ALA A 211 -16.65 1.83 -17.44
CA ALA A 211 -17.74 1.63 -18.39
C ALA A 211 -17.62 0.28 -19.12
N GLY A 212 -18.75 -0.40 -19.32
CA GLY A 212 -18.81 -1.73 -19.93
C GLY A 212 -18.54 -2.91 -18.99
N ARG A 213 -18.39 -2.67 -17.67
CA ARG A 213 -18.22 -3.72 -16.65
C ARG A 213 -19.50 -4.07 -15.86
N GLY A 214 -20.68 -3.68 -16.33
CA GLY A 214 -21.96 -3.88 -15.62
C GLY A 214 -22.22 -5.33 -15.18
N ASP A 215 -21.98 -6.32 -16.05
CA ASP A 215 -22.12 -7.75 -15.70
C ASP A 215 -21.19 -8.16 -14.54
N LEU A 216 -19.94 -7.69 -14.57
CA LEU A 216 -18.98 -7.97 -13.50
C LEU A 216 -19.43 -7.34 -12.18
N ARG A 217 -19.84 -6.06 -12.19
CA ARG A 217 -20.31 -5.35 -10.99
C ARG A 217 -21.56 -6.02 -10.40
N GLN A 218 -22.50 -6.43 -11.24
CA GLN A 218 -23.67 -7.19 -10.81
C GLN A 218 -23.27 -8.49 -10.11
N ARG A 219 -22.39 -9.29 -10.70
CA ARG A 219 -21.98 -10.58 -10.14
C ARG A 219 -21.16 -10.43 -8.85
N LEU A 220 -20.31 -9.41 -8.77
CA LEU A 220 -19.58 -9.06 -7.55
C LEU A 220 -20.56 -8.68 -6.44
N ARG A 221 -21.56 -7.83 -6.74
CA ARG A 221 -22.60 -7.45 -5.79
C ARG A 221 -23.39 -8.65 -5.28
N GLU A 222 -23.83 -9.52 -6.17
CA GLU A 222 -24.57 -10.74 -5.81
C GLU A 222 -23.73 -11.64 -4.91
N GLU A 223 -22.45 -11.86 -5.21
CA GLU A 223 -21.54 -12.62 -4.35
C GLU A 223 -21.36 -11.97 -2.98
N VAL A 224 -21.06 -10.67 -2.94
CA VAL A 224 -20.85 -9.91 -1.69
C VAL A 224 -22.08 -10.01 -0.80
N ARG A 225 -23.28 -9.75 -1.34
CA ARG A 225 -24.53 -9.78 -0.56
C ARG A 225 -24.89 -11.18 -0.10
N ARG A 226 -24.68 -12.19 -0.95
CA ARG A 226 -24.89 -13.60 -0.57
C ARG A 226 -23.98 -14.01 0.59
N VAL A 227 -22.72 -13.58 0.59
CA VAL A 227 -21.76 -13.94 1.64
C VAL A 227 -22.02 -13.17 2.93
N LEU A 228 -22.35 -11.88 2.85
CA LEU A 228 -22.59 -11.06 4.06
C LEU A 228 -23.96 -11.33 4.70
N GLY A 229 -24.96 -11.76 3.92
CA GLY A 229 -26.33 -11.93 4.39
C GLY A 229 -26.87 -10.67 5.07
N ASP A 230 -27.68 -10.85 6.11
CA ASP A 230 -28.37 -9.76 6.82
C ASP A 230 -27.60 -9.22 8.04
N GLY A 231 -26.36 -9.64 8.29
CA GLY A 231 -25.66 -9.22 9.51
C GLY A 231 -24.17 -9.52 9.64
N CYS A 232 -23.49 -10.07 8.62
CA CYS A 232 -22.04 -10.19 8.70
C CYS A 232 -21.35 -8.88 8.29
N ASP A 233 -20.45 -8.42 9.15
CA ASP A 233 -19.52 -7.33 8.82
C ASP A 233 -18.49 -7.81 7.79
N VAL A 234 -18.04 -6.89 6.93
CA VAL A 234 -16.88 -7.15 6.06
C VAL A 234 -15.63 -7.35 6.90
N GLY A 235 -14.93 -8.46 6.67
CA GLY A 235 -13.71 -8.82 7.37
C GLY A 235 -13.04 -10.04 6.76
N PHE A 236 -11.93 -10.50 7.36
CA PHE A 236 -11.08 -11.55 6.79
C PHE A 236 -11.84 -12.84 6.48
N ALA A 237 -12.74 -13.26 7.38
CA ALA A 237 -13.54 -14.46 7.18
C ALA A 237 -14.50 -14.31 6.00
N ALA A 238 -15.20 -13.18 5.90
CA ALA A 238 -16.15 -12.92 4.81
C ALA A 238 -15.47 -12.89 3.45
N VAL A 239 -14.40 -12.11 3.29
CA VAL A 239 -13.73 -11.96 1.98
C VAL A 239 -13.05 -13.23 1.49
N ARG A 240 -12.72 -14.18 2.40
CA ARG A 240 -12.18 -15.49 2.01
C ARG A 240 -13.19 -16.32 1.21
N GLU A 241 -14.48 -16.17 1.52
CA GLU A 241 -15.60 -16.88 0.88
C GLU A 241 -16.12 -16.16 -0.39
N MET A 242 -15.56 -14.99 -0.74
CA MET A 242 -15.89 -14.22 -1.94
C MET A 242 -14.90 -14.54 -3.07
N ALA A 243 -15.12 -15.67 -3.75
CA ALA A 243 -14.21 -16.20 -4.76
C ALA A 243 -14.05 -15.25 -5.97
N LEU A 244 -15.14 -14.65 -6.45
CA LEU A 244 -15.09 -13.69 -7.56
C LEU A 244 -14.41 -12.38 -7.13
N VAL A 245 -14.73 -11.83 -5.96
CA VAL A 245 -14.05 -10.62 -5.44
C VAL A 245 -12.54 -10.84 -5.32
N ARG A 246 -12.12 -12.00 -4.77
CA ARG A 246 -10.70 -12.38 -4.69
C ARG A 246 -10.08 -12.51 -6.08
N SER A 247 -10.75 -13.18 -7.01
CA SER A 247 -10.29 -13.33 -8.39
C SER A 247 -10.10 -11.97 -9.06
N THR A 248 -11.01 -11.02 -8.84
CA THR A 248 -10.88 -9.65 -9.36
C THR A 248 -9.66 -8.95 -8.78
N GLY A 249 -9.44 -9.04 -7.46
CA GLY A 249 -8.25 -8.47 -6.82
C GLY A 249 -6.93 -9.03 -7.38
N TYR A 250 -6.85 -10.34 -7.56
CA TYR A 250 -5.69 -11.00 -8.17
C TYR A 250 -5.48 -10.59 -9.63
N GLU A 251 -6.56 -10.50 -10.42
CA GLU A 251 -6.46 -10.14 -11.83
C GLU A 251 -5.96 -8.71 -12.02
N VAL A 252 -6.41 -7.79 -11.16
CA VAL A 252 -5.92 -6.40 -11.14
C VAL A 252 -4.43 -6.36 -10.80
N LEU A 253 -3.97 -7.11 -9.78
CA LEU A 253 -2.55 -7.21 -9.44
C LEU A 253 -1.72 -7.84 -10.57
N ARG A 254 -2.28 -8.81 -11.31
CA ARG A 254 -1.64 -9.46 -12.46
C ARG A 254 -1.48 -8.49 -13.64
N MET A 255 -2.51 -7.68 -13.91
CA MET A 255 -2.54 -6.76 -15.05
C MET A 255 -1.73 -5.48 -14.79
N GLN A 256 -1.74 -4.99 -13.56
CA GLN A 256 -1.04 -3.76 -13.18
C GLN A 256 -0.34 -3.94 -11.82
N PRO A 257 0.83 -4.58 -11.80
CA PRO A 257 1.60 -4.73 -10.57
C PRO A 257 2.01 -3.35 -10.01
N PRO A 258 1.68 -3.02 -8.75
CA PRO A 258 1.95 -1.70 -8.17
C PRO A 258 3.44 -1.34 -8.10
N VAL A 259 4.29 -2.36 -8.04
CA VAL A 259 5.75 -2.23 -8.07
C VAL A 259 6.26 -3.11 -9.22
N PRO A 260 6.50 -2.55 -10.42
CA PRO A 260 6.83 -3.34 -11.62
C PRO A 260 8.31 -3.74 -11.72
N LEU A 261 9.19 -3.08 -10.95
CA LEU A 261 10.64 -3.30 -11.01
C LEU A 261 11.14 -4.06 -9.78
N GLN A 262 11.79 -5.19 -10.01
CA GLN A 262 12.50 -5.96 -8.99
C GLN A 262 13.91 -6.25 -9.48
N PHE A 263 14.87 -6.11 -8.57
CA PHE A 263 16.28 -6.30 -8.87
C PHE A 263 16.91 -7.26 -7.87
N GLY A 264 17.83 -8.07 -8.39
CA GLY A 264 18.71 -8.94 -7.62
C GLY A 264 20.18 -8.63 -7.91
N ARG A 265 21.03 -9.10 -7.00
CA ARG A 265 22.47 -9.20 -7.21
C ARG A 265 22.86 -10.66 -7.26
N ALA A 266 23.57 -11.08 -8.30
CA ALA A 266 24.04 -12.45 -8.42
C ALA A 266 25.02 -12.77 -7.28
N ARG A 267 24.70 -13.77 -6.44
CA ARG A 267 25.57 -14.19 -5.33
C ARG A 267 26.66 -15.17 -5.74
N GLN A 268 26.43 -15.91 -6.82
CA GLN A 268 27.34 -16.88 -7.42
C GLN A 268 27.11 -16.93 -8.93
N ASP A 269 28.00 -17.60 -9.66
CA ASP A 269 27.83 -17.85 -11.09
C ASP A 269 26.64 -18.79 -11.34
N PHE A 270 25.82 -18.50 -12.35
CA PHE A 270 24.74 -19.38 -12.77
C PHE A 270 24.36 -19.16 -14.24
N VAL A 271 23.57 -20.08 -14.80
CA VAL A 271 23.04 -19.97 -16.17
C VAL A 271 21.55 -19.63 -16.12
N LEU A 272 21.18 -18.45 -16.62
CA LEU A 272 19.79 -18.05 -16.80
C LEU A 272 19.27 -18.56 -18.15
N ARG A 273 18.11 -19.21 -18.17
CA ARG A 273 17.51 -19.75 -19.39
C ARG A 273 16.20 -19.03 -19.70
N SER A 274 16.00 -18.67 -20.96
CA SER A 274 14.74 -18.09 -21.45
C SER A 274 13.93 -19.10 -22.27
N HIS A 275 12.71 -18.71 -22.65
CA HIS A 275 11.92 -19.48 -23.61
C HIS A 275 12.68 -19.66 -24.95
N GLY A 276 12.50 -20.80 -25.60
CA GLY A 276 13.19 -21.13 -26.85
C GLY A 276 14.61 -21.68 -26.67
N GLY A 277 15.07 -21.90 -25.42
CA GLY A 277 16.31 -22.63 -25.13
C GLY A 277 17.58 -21.79 -25.09
N ALA A 278 17.49 -20.45 -25.21
CA ALA A 278 18.65 -19.59 -25.02
C ALA A 278 19.14 -19.61 -23.55
N ALA A 279 20.45 -19.57 -23.38
CA ALA A 279 21.13 -19.67 -22.10
C ALA A 279 22.16 -18.53 -21.95
N TYR A 280 22.17 -17.88 -20.79
CA TYR A 280 23.02 -16.72 -20.50
C TYR A 280 23.83 -16.99 -19.24
N GLU A 281 25.15 -16.90 -19.34
CA GLU A 281 26.04 -16.99 -18.17
C GLU A 281 25.97 -15.69 -17.38
N ILE A 282 25.62 -15.81 -16.11
CA ILE A 282 25.52 -14.69 -15.17
C ILE A 282 26.65 -14.84 -14.16
N GLY A 283 27.59 -13.89 -14.20
CA GLY A 283 28.71 -13.86 -13.27
C GLY A 283 28.32 -13.34 -11.88
N GLN A 284 28.99 -13.88 -10.85
CA GLN A 284 28.90 -13.43 -9.48
C GLN A 284 29.15 -11.93 -9.37
N GLY A 285 28.30 -11.26 -8.60
CA GLY A 285 28.43 -9.84 -8.31
C GLY A 285 27.73 -8.92 -9.31
N LEU A 286 27.17 -9.44 -10.41
CA LEU A 286 26.34 -8.65 -11.33
C LEU A 286 25.20 -7.96 -10.54
N GLN A 287 25.19 -6.63 -10.60
CA GLN A 287 24.21 -5.77 -9.94
C GLN A 287 23.09 -5.49 -10.95
N TYR A 288 21.82 -5.57 -10.53
CA TYR A 288 20.64 -5.32 -11.37
C TYR A 288 20.21 -6.46 -12.32
N VAL A 289 20.26 -7.70 -11.82
CA VAL A 289 19.53 -8.79 -12.48
C VAL A 289 18.03 -8.55 -12.29
N TYR A 290 17.27 -8.35 -13.37
CA TYR A 290 15.81 -8.23 -13.29
C TYR A 290 15.22 -9.52 -12.72
N TRP A 291 14.36 -9.39 -11.71
CA TRP A 291 13.87 -10.52 -10.92
C TRP A 291 12.37 -10.45 -10.70
N SER A 292 11.79 -11.44 -10.03
CA SER A 292 10.37 -11.44 -9.62
C SER A 292 10.22 -11.34 -8.11
N ASN A 293 9.13 -10.75 -7.62
CA ASN A 293 8.85 -10.60 -6.18
C ASN A 293 8.53 -11.94 -5.45
N GLY A 294 8.40 -13.04 -6.21
CA GLY A 294 7.99 -14.36 -5.74
C GLY A 294 6.56 -14.72 -6.17
N PRO A 295 6.20 -16.01 -6.28
CA PRO A 295 4.86 -16.43 -6.67
C PRO A 295 3.86 -16.24 -5.52
N GLU A 296 2.60 -15.95 -5.86
CA GLU A 296 1.51 -15.74 -4.89
C GLU A 296 1.30 -16.95 -3.97
N THR A 297 1.56 -18.16 -4.46
CA THR A 297 1.44 -19.41 -3.69
C THR A 297 2.57 -19.64 -2.68
N SER A 298 3.60 -18.79 -2.65
CA SER A 298 4.67 -18.85 -1.65
C SER A 298 4.35 -18.01 -0.42
N GLU A 299 4.93 -18.41 0.72
CA GLU A 299 4.78 -17.71 2.00
C GLU A 299 5.94 -16.73 2.28
N PRO A 300 5.65 -15.50 2.74
CA PRO A 300 6.70 -14.62 3.23
C PRO A 300 7.33 -15.20 4.50
N SER A 301 8.66 -15.10 4.58
CA SER A 301 9.40 -15.60 5.74
C SER A 301 10.61 -14.71 6.04
N PRO A 302 11.20 -14.81 7.25
CA PRO A 302 12.46 -14.13 7.57
C PRO A 302 13.62 -14.46 6.60
N GLY A 303 13.55 -15.62 5.92
CA GLY A 303 14.57 -16.11 4.99
C GLY A 303 14.39 -15.67 3.54
N ASN A 304 13.32 -14.93 3.20
CA ASN A 304 13.06 -14.48 1.83
C ASN A 304 12.71 -12.98 1.76
N LYS A 305 12.70 -12.42 0.54
CA LYS A 305 12.37 -11.01 0.29
C LYS A 305 10.90 -10.78 -0.09
N GLN A 306 10.07 -11.82 -0.07
CA GLN A 306 8.65 -11.72 -0.43
C GLN A 306 7.92 -10.74 0.49
N CYS A 307 6.93 -10.00 -0.02
CA CYS A 307 6.18 -9.00 0.75
C CYS A 307 5.69 -9.57 2.10
N ALA A 308 6.02 -8.91 3.23
CA ALA A 308 5.61 -9.38 4.57
C ALA A 308 4.08 -9.38 4.75
N ALA A 309 3.39 -8.55 3.96
CA ALA A 309 1.96 -8.31 4.02
C ALA A 309 1.19 -8.98 2.88
N LYS A 310 1.78 -9.94 2.14
CA LYS A 310 1.19 -10.55 0.92
C LYS A 310 -0.30 -10.85 1.06
N GLU A 311 -0.68 -11.63 2.08
CA GLU A 311 -2.07 -12.02 2.35
C GLU A 311 -2.99 -10.83 2.67
N VAL A 312 -2.53 -9.90 3.52
CA VAL A 312 -3.37 -8.79 3.98
C VAL A 312 -3.57 -7.73 2.88
N VAL A 313 -2.66 -7.61 1.91
CA VAL A 313 -2.83 -6.73 0.74
C VAL A 313 -4.06 -7.13 -0.07
N VAL A 314 -4.16 -8.42 -0.42
CA VAL A 314 -5.30 -8.92 -1.21
C VAL A 314 -6.58 -8.85 -0.39
N ALA A 315 -6.54 -9.22 0.90
CA ALA A 315 -7.69 -9.14 1.78
C ALA A 315 -8.22 -7.69 1.90
N THR A 316 -7.33 -6.70 2.04
CA THR A 316 -7.70 -5.27 2.11
C THR A 316 -8.41 -4.80 0.84
N ALA A 317 -7.89 -5.18 -0.33
CA ALA A 317 -8.54 -4.90 -1.60
C ALA A 317 -9.94 -5.54 -1.70
N CYS A 318 -10.08 -6.79 -1.27
CA CYS A 318 -11.36 -7.47 -1.26
C CYS A 318 -12.36 -6.81 -0.30
N MET A 319 -11.89 -6.35 0.87
CA MET A 319 -12.73 -5.63 1.83
C MET A 319 -13.23 -4.30 1.26
N LEU A 320 -12.39 -3.57 0.53
CA LEU A 320 -12.81 -2.32 -0.15
C LEU A 320 -13.92 -2.59 -1.17
N VAL A 321 -13.75 -3.60 -2.04
CA VAL A 321 -14.76 -3.97 -3.04
C VAL A 321 -16.05 -4.46 -2.36
N ALA A 322 -15.92 -5.26 -1.29
CA ALA A 322 -17.07 -5.72 -0.53
C ALA A 322 -17.82 -4.57 0.15
N GLU A 323 -17.12 -3.58 0.73
CA GLU A 323 -17.75 -2.39 1.33
C GLU A 323 -18.49 -1.54 0.29
N LEU A 324 -17.94 -1.40 -0.93
CA LEU A 324 -18.63 -0.73 -2.03
C LEU A 324 -19.97 -1.43 -2.35
N PHE A 325 -19.96 -2.74 -2.60
CA PHE A 325 -21.20 -3.47 -2.96
C PHE A 325 -22.13 -3.79 -1.78
N ARG A 326 -21.64 -3.66 -0.55
CA ARG A 326 -22.48 -3.68 0.65
C ARG A 326 -23.35 -2.42 0.71
N ARG A 327 -22.79 -1.27 0.31
CA ARG A 327 -23.41 0.06 0.39
C ARG A 327 -24.15 0.49 -0.88
N TYR A 328 -23.67 0.08 -2.06
CA TYR A 328 -24.18 0.50 -3.35
C TYR A 328 -24.78 -0.67 -4.13
N ASP A 329 -25.85 -0.40 -4.88
CA ASP A 329 -26.36 -1.28 -5.91
C ASP A 329 -25.47 -1.24 -7.15
N ASP A 330 -25.02 -0.07 -7.59
CA ASP A 330 -24.02 0.00 -8.65
C ASP A 330 -23.15 1.25 -8.51
N PHE A 331 -22.01 1.25 -9.21
CA PHE A 331 -21.19 2.45 -9.34
C PHE A 331 -20.45 2.47 -10.68
N GLU A 332 -20.18 3.67 -11.17
CA GLU A 332 -19.34 3.88 -12.35
C GLU A 332 -18.24 4.88 -12.08
N CYS A 333 -17.12 4.67 -12.75
CA CYS A 333 -15.94 5.53 -12.66
C CYS A 333 -15.49 6.01 -14.04
N ASP A 334 -15.04 7.26 -14.08
CA ASP A 334 -14.16 7.78 -15.13
C ASP A 334 -12.82 8.16 -14.50
N GLY A 335 -11.76 7.45 -14.88
CA GLY A 335 -10.47 7.52 -14.21
C GLY A 335 -10.58 7.29 -12.70
N THR A 336 -10.11 8.24 -11.90
CA THR A 336 -10.14 8.19 -10.43
C THR A 336 -11.31 8.95 -9.81
N SER A 337 -12.42 9.08 -10.54
CA SER A 337 -13.63 9.75 -10.07
C SER A 337 -14.83 8.84 -10.23
N PHE A 338 -15.70 8.84 -9.22
CA PHE A 338 -17.04 8.26 -9.38
C PHE A 338 -17.90 9.22 -10.21
N THR A 339 -18.57 8.68 -11.22
CA THR A 339 -19.58 9.39 -12.03
C THR A 339 -21.00 8.93 -11.68
N MET A 340 -21.12 7.79 -10.99
CA MET A 340 -22.38 7.26 -10.47
C MET A 340 -22.11 6.48 -9.18
N LEU A 341 -22.94 6.71 -8.16
CA LEU A 341 -23.02 5.90 -6.93
C LEU A 341 -24.49 5.64 -6.62
N ASP A 342 -24.99 4.48 -7.03
CA ASP A 342 -26.38 4.08 -6.79
C ASP A 342 -26.51 3.43 -5.41
N LYS A 343 -27.08 4.15 -4.45
CA LYS A 343 -27.16 3.69 -3.06
C LYS A 343 -28.13 2.53 -2.94
N ARG A 344 -27.72 1.50 -2.19
CA ARG A 344 -28.62 0.40 -1.85
C ARG A 344 -29.82 0.93 -1.07
N GLU A 345 -31.01 0.72 -1.60
CA GLU A 345 -32.25 0.95 -0.84
C GLU A 345 -32.41 -0.17 0.21
N LEU A 346 -32.36 0.21 1.49
CA LEU A 346 -32.75 -0.68 2.57
C LEU A 346 -34.26 -0.57 2.73
N THR A 347 -35.00 -1.62 2.39
CA THR A 347 -36.42 -1.69 2.68
C THR A 347 -36.57 -1.64 4.22
N PRO A 348 -37.29 -0.67 4.80
CA PRO A 348 -37.50 -0.65 6.23
C PRO A 348 -38.25 -1.93 6.63
N SER A 349 -37.67 -2.66 7.59
CA SER A 349 -38.24 -3.88 8.18
C SER A 349 -39.52 -3.60 8.95
#